data_AF-A0A0W1ELX9-F1
#
_entry.id   AF-A0A0W1ELX9-F1
#
_cell.length_a   1.000
_cell.length_b   1.000
_cell.length_c   1.000
_cell.angle_alpha   90.00
_cell.angle_beta   90.00
_cell.angle_gamma   90.00
#
_symmetry.space_group_name_H-M   'P 1'
#
loop_
_entity.id
_entity.type
_entity.pdbx_description
1 polymer ?
#
loop_
_entity_poly.entity_id
_entity_poly.type
_entity_poly.pdbx_seq_one_letter_code
_entity_poly.pdbx_strand_id
1 'polypeptide(L)'
;MERRTLIGGLLLSSGIIGVRWPVAARGRRDSEANEEAMWRLRNAHEFFPKADFVRPADLLYQVGIVSQLALTACLVATGWSDDDCRRHVGQDVGKAFFLANGGGLQFHSESFARLMPLLSPYGRWRPPAAVDWRERGTIDADEVRFTVSRLLAAVRSHLVSADAKAKRQ
;
A
#
# COMPACT_ATOMS: atom_id res chain seq x y z
N MET A 1 -56.25 -39.65 -18.01
CA MET A 1 -56.78 -39.00 -16.79
C MET A 1 -56.24 -37.59 -16.74
N GLU A 2 -57.17 -36.64 -16.59
CA GLU A 2 -57.06 -35.22 -16.22
C GLU A 2 -56.07 -34.29 -16.94
N ARG A 3 -56.69 -33.31 -17.63
CA ARG A 3 -56.14 -32.01 -18.01
C ARG A 3 -56.22 -31.08 -16.79
N ARG A 4 -55.17 -30.29 -16.52
CA ARG A 4 -55.32 -28.91 -16.01
C ARG A 4 -54.19 -28.02 -16.52
N THR A 5 -54.63 -26.97 -17.21
CA THR A 5 -53.97 -25.80 -17.78
C THR A 5 -53.50 -24.83 -16.70
N LEU A 6 -52.46 -24.02 -16.98
CA LEU A 6 -52.37 -22.54 -16.82
C LEU A 6 -50.87 -22.13 -16.80
N ILE A 7 -50.38 -21.47 -17.86
CA ILE A 7 -50.23 -20.00 -18.01
C ILE A 7 -49.21 -19.41 -17.03
N GLY A 8 -48.18 -18.78 -17.59
CA GLY A 8 -47.37 -17.80 -16.87
C GLY A 8 -45.99 -17.58 -17.48
N GLY A 9 -45.94 -16.94 -18.65
CA GLY A 9 -44.69 -16.37 -19.14
C GLY A 9 -44.26 -15.18 -18.30
N LEU A 10 -42.95 -14.95 -18.20
CA LEU A 10 -42.39 -13.60 -18.15
C LEU A 10 -40.96 -13.64 -18.68
N LEU A 11 -40.80 -13.14 -19.91
CA LEU A 11 -39.57 -12.52 -20.39
C LEU A 11 -39.48 -11.10 -19.83
N LEU A 12 -38.27 -10.53 -19.93
CA LEU A 12 -37.86 -9.14 -19.63
C LEU A 12 -37.39 -8.97 -18.18
N SER A 13 -36.23 -8.37 -17.89
CA SER A 13 -35.51 -7.32 -18.61
C SER A 13 -34.10 -7.15 -18.03
N SER A 14 -33.17 -6.69 -18.87
CA SER A 14 -31.99 -5.92 -18.45
C SER A 14 -32.36 -4.94 -17.34
N GLY A 15 -31.75 -5.13 -16.18
CA GLY A 15 -31.69 -4.13 -15.13
C GLY A 15 -30.26 -4.10 -14.64
N ILE A 16 -29.51 -3.07 -15.02
CA ILE A 16 -28.33 -2.65 -14.27
C ILE A 16 -28.86 -2.38 -12.86
N ILE A 17 -28.67 -3.31 -11.94
CA ILE A 17 -28.86 -3.04 -10.52
C ILE A 17 -27.67 -2.17 -10.13
N GLY A 18 -27.81 -0.86 -10.37
CA GLY A 18 -27.05 0.14 -9.65
C GLY A 18 -27.48 0.01 -8.20
N VAL A 19 -26.84 -0.89 -7.45
CA VAL A 19 -26.91 -0.89 -5.99
C VAL A 19 -26.32 0.44 -5.57
N ARG A 20 -27.19 1.45 -5.45
CA ARG A 20 -26.85 2.74 -4.84
C ARG A 20 -26.68 2.46 -3.37
N TRP A 21 -25.48 2.02 -3.02
CA TRP A 21 -25.06 1.80 -1.65
C TRP A 21 -25.37 3.09 -0.87
N PRO A 22 -26.05 3.02 0.28
CA PRO A 22 -26.38 4.23 1.02
C PRO A 22 -25.09 4.98 1.35
N VAL A 23 -25.11 6.30 1.14
CA VAL A 23 -23.96 7.20 1.36
C VAL A 23 -23.32 6.96 2.74
N ALA A 24 -24.13 6.67 3.76
CA ALA A 24 -23.67 6.34 5.10
C ALA A 24 -22.79 5.07 5.17
N ALA A 25 -23.11 4.04 4.38
CA ALA A 25 -22.30 2.82 4.33
C ALA A 25 -21.04 2.97 3.45
N ARG A 26 -21.02 3.94 2.52
CA ARG A 26 -19.79 4.38 1.86
C ARG A 26 -18.89 5.16 2.82
N GLY A 27 -19.43 6.15 3.54
CA GLY A 27 -18.65 6.94 4.51
C GLY A 27 -18.05 6.10 5.65
N ARG A 28 -18.77 5.08 6.15
CA ARG A 28 -18.21 4.14 7.15
C ARG A 28 -17.01 3.36 6.59
N ARG A 29 -17.13 2.82 5.38
CA ARG A 29 -16.05 2.06 4.73
C ARG A 29 -14.83 2.93 4.48
N ASP A 30 -15.03 4.17 4.05
CA ASP A 30 -13.94 5.12 3.82
C ASP A 30 -13.24 5.49 5.14
N SER A 31 -13.98 5.59 6.25
CA SER A 31 -13.42 5.80 7.59
C SER A 31 -12.59 4.60 8.07
N GLU A 32 -13.11 3.37 7.93
CA GLU A 32 -12.40 2.14 8.31
C GLU A 32 -11.11 1.98 7.48
N ALA A 33 -11.19 2.21 6.17
CA ALA A 33 -10.03 2.18 5.27
C ALA A 33 -8.96 3.21 5.67
N ASN A 34 -9.38 4.42 6.05
CA ASN A 34 -8.47 5.46 6.49
C ASN A 34 -7.81 5.15 7.84
N GLU A 35 -8.57 4.61 8.81
CA GLU A 35 -8.03 4.18 10.09
C GLU A 35 -6.97 3.09 9.93
N GLU A 36 -7.25 2.12 9.05
CA GLU A 36 -6.39 0.98 8.74
C GLU A 36 -5.12 1.41 7.97
N ALA A 37 -5.25 2.38 7.06
CA ALA A 37 -4.11 3.05 6.42
C ALA A 37 -3.23 3.79 7.45
N MET A 38 -3.84 4.57 8.34
CA MET A 38 -3.13 5.31 9.38
C MET A 38 -2.45 4.38 10.39
N TRP A 39 -3.05 3.21 10.70
CA TRP A 39 -2.41 2.17 11.50
C TRP A 39 -1.17 1.60 10.82
N ARG A 40 -1.24 1.26 9.52
CA ARG A 40 -0.06 0.83 8.74
C ARG A 40 1.06 1.87 8.75
N LEU A 41 0.72 3.14 8.58
CA LEU A 41 1.71 4.22 8.63
C LEU A 41 2.36 4.34 10.01
N ARG A 42 1.60 4.18 11.10
CA ARG A 42 2.18 4.14 12.46
C ARG A 42 3.15 2.98 12.63
N ASN A 43 2.79 1.78 12.17
CA ASN A 43 3.71 0.64 12.18
C ASN A 43 4.97 0.94 11.37
N ALA A 44 4.85 1.57 10.20
CA ALA A 44 6.01 1.97 9.40
C ALA A 44 6.97 2.87 10.20
N HIS A 45 6.44 3.82 10.97
CA HIS A 45 7.24 4.65 11.88
C HIS A 45 7.87 3.87 13.03
N GLU A 46 7.19 2.88 13.60
CA GLU A 46 7.74 2.02 14.65
C GLU A 46 8.91 1.15 14.15
N PHE A 47 8.79 0.63 12.93
CA PHE A 47 9.86 -0.14 12.29
C PHE A 47 11.00 0.72 11.75
N PHE A 48 10.85 2.05 11.69
CA PHE A 48 11.87 2.94 11.15
C PHE A 48 13.20 2.80 11.93
N PRO A 49 14.32 2.53 11.24
CA PRO A 49 15.59 2.25 11.91
C PRO A 49 16.17 3.49 12.61
N LYS A 50 16.41 3.37 13.91
CA LYS A 50 17.01 4.44 14.75
C LYS A 50 18.49 4.21 15.08
N ALA A 51 18.94 2.96 14.98
CA ALA A 51 20.31 2.55 15.24
C ALA A 51 20.99 2.12 13.95
N ASP A 52 22.32 2.07 13.98
CA ASP A 52 23.11 1.55 12.88
C ASP A 52 23.08 0.02 12.84
N PHE A 53 23.22 -0.50 11.62
CA PHE A 53 23.28 -1.93 11.38
C PHE A 53 24.70 -2.33 11.03
N VAL A 54 25.18 -3.43 11.62
CA VAL A 54 26.48 -4.03 11.27
C VAL A 54 26.46 -4.52 9.83
N ARG A 55 25.33 -5.05 9.36
CA ARG A 55 25.17 -5.54 7.98
C ARG A 55 24.24 -4.59 7.21
N PRO A 56 24.69 -3.99 6.10
CA PRO A 56 23.85 -3.20 5.21
C PRO A 56 22.59 -3.93 4.70
N ALA A 57 22.65 -5.26 4.56
CA ALA A 57 21.47 -6.07 4.22
C ALA A 57 20.34 -5.93 5.25
N ASP A 58 20.66 -5.87 6.55
CA ASP A 58 19.65 -5.75 7.60
C ASP A 58 18.97 -4.36 7.54
N LEU A 59 19.75 -3.31 7.25
CA LEU A 59 19.21 -1.98 6.98
C LEU A 59 18.26 -2.01 5.78
N LEU A 60 18.68 -2.60 4.65
CA LEU A 60 17.85 -2.70 3.44
C LEU A 60 16.57 -3.50 3.68
N TYR A 61 16.65 -4.57 4.46
CA TYR A 61 15.47 -5.35 4.84
C TYR A 61 14.49 -4.51 5.66
N GLN A 62 14.99 -3.82 6.69
CA GLN A 62 14.20 -2.99 7.59
C GLN A 62 13.54 -1.82 6.83
N VAL A 63 14.30 -1.06 6.04
CA VAL A 63 13.73 0.07 5.29
C VAL A 63 12.84 -0.37 4.13
N GLY A 64 13.03 -1.59 3.61
CA GLY A 64 12.10 -2.24 2.70
C GLY A 64 10.74 -2.47 3.34
N ILE A 65 10.69 -3.02 4.56
CA ILE A 65 9.46 -3.18 5.35
C ILE A 65 8.78 -1.83 5.57
N VAL A 66 9.54 -0.83 6.03
CA VAL A 66 9.02 0.51 6.31
C VAL A 66 8.41 1.15 5.05
N SER A 67 9.14 1.11 3.93
CA SER A 67 8.69 1.67 2.66
C SER A 67 7.44 0.94 2.16
N GLN A 68 7.41 -0.39 2.28
CA GLN A 68 6.26 -1.21 1.89
C GLN A 68 5.02 -0.87 2.72
N LEU A 69 5.13 -0.80 4.05
CA LEU A 69 4.02 -0.44 4.94
C LEU A 69 3.47 0.96 4.62
N ALA A 70 4.36 1.94 4.41
CA ALA A 70 3.96 3.30 4.07
C ALA A 70 3.24 3.38 2.72
N LEU A 71 3.79 2.74 1.67
CA LEU A 71 3.20 2.80 0.33
C LEU A 71 1.89 2.02 0.22
N THR A 72 1.81 0.85 0.87
CA THR A 72 0.55 0.09 0.93
C THR A 72 -0.51 0.78 1.78
N ALA A 73 -0.15 1.61 2.75
CA ALA A 73 -1.13 2.46 3.44
C ALA A 73 -1.89 3.39 2.46
N CYS A 74 -1.22 3.94 1.44
CA CYS A 74 -1.91 4.70 0.39
C CYS A 74 -2.91 3.84 -0.38
N LEU A 75 -2.57 2.59 -0.69
CA LEU A 75 -3.47 1.68 -1.40
C LEU A 75 -4.67 1.30 -0.53
N VAL A 76 -4.45 0.97 0.74
CA VAL A 76 -5.52 0.67 1.69
C VAL A 76 -6.47 1.85 1.87
N ALA A 77 -5.95 3.08 1.90
CA ALA A 77 -6.80 4.28 1.95
C ALA A 77 -7.71 4.44 0.73
N THR A 78 -7.39 3.77 -0.39
CA THR A 78 -8.24 3.70 -1.59
C THR A 78 -9.14 2.46 -1.64
N GLY A 79 -9.14 1.64 -0.58
CA GLY A 79 -10.02 0.49 -0.42
C GLY A 79 -9.37 -0.87 -0.73
N TRP A 80 -8.05 -0.93 -0.91
CA TRP A 80 -7.35 -2.21 -1.08
C TRP A 80 -7.32 -3.01 0.22
N SER A 81 -7.52 -4.33 0.13
CA SER A 81 -7.30 -5.24 1.26
C SER A 81 -5.82 -5.67 1.37
N ASP A 82 -5.45 -6.29 2.49
CA ASP A 82 -4.13 -6.93 2.63
C ASP A 82 -3.91 -8.03 1.59
N ASP A 83 -4.97 -8.76 1.24
CA ASP A 83 -4.90 -9.84 0.26
C ASP A 83 -4.67 -9.29 -1.16
N ASP A 84 -5.27 -8.14 -1.49
CA ASP A 84 -4.98 -7.43 -2.75
C ASP A 84 -3.53 -6.94 -2.79
N CYS A 85 -3.05 -6.34 -1.70
CA CYS A 85 -1.65 -5.91 -1.59
C CYS A 85 -0.70 -7.10 -1.76
N ARG A 86 -0.99 -8.22 -1.10
CA ARG A 86 -0.18 -9.44 -1.19
C ARG A 86 -0.16 -10.03 -2.60
N ARG A 87 -1.30 -10.10 -3.29
CA ARG A 87 -1.41 -10.69 -4.64
C ARG A 87 -0.78 -9.83 -5.72
N HIS A 88 -1.01 -8.51 -5.69
CA HIS A 88 -0.65 -7.63 -6.80
C HIS A 88 0.67 -6.88 -6.58
N VAL A 89 1.05 -6.64 -5.31
CA VAL A 89 2.29 -5.95 -4.95
C VAL A 89 3.33 -6.92 -4.42
N GLY A 90 2.95 -7.77 -3.45
CA GLY A 90 3.89 -8.64 -2.75
C GLY A 90 4.94 -7.82 -1.99
N GLN A 91 6.21 -8.24 -2.06
CA GLN A 91 7.34 -7.55 -1.42
C GLN A 91 8.06 -6.58 -2.35
N ASP A 92 7.41 -6.17 -3.44
CA ASP A 92 7.97 -5.30 -4.47
C ASP A 92 7.65 -3.83 -4.16
N VAL A 93 8.62 -3.12 -3.57
CA VAL A 93 8.49 -1.70 -3.21
C VAL A 93 8.27 -0.83 -4.45
N GLY A 94 8.85 -1.19 -5.59
CA GLY A 94 8.66 -0.47 -6.84
C GLY A 94 7.23 -0.52 -7.35
N LYS A 95 6.59 -1.69 -7.29
CA LYS A 95 5.14 -1.81 -7.61
C LYS A 95 4.29 -1.02 -6.62
N ALA A 96 4.58 -1.09 -5.33
CA ALA A 96 3.86 -0.32 -4.31
C ALA A 96 3.94 1.18 -4.60
N PHE A 97 5.15 1.66 -4.92
CA PHE A 97 5.43 3.07 -5.24
C PHE A 97 4.69 3.53 -6.50
N PHE A 98 4.73 2.74 -7.56
CA PHE A 98 4.03 3.04 -8.81
C PHE A 98 2.52 3.19 -8.58
N LEU A 99 1.90 2.22 -7.90
CA LEU A 99 0.47 2.23 -7.62
C LEU A 99 0.08 3.39 -6.69
N ALA A 100 0.85 3.64 -5.62
CA ALA A 100 0.58 4.74 -4.70
C ALA A 100 0.68 6.11 -5.40
N ASN A 101 1.66 6.31 -6.28
CA ASN A 101 1.75 7.54 -7.08
C ASN A 101 0.63 7.68 -8.09
N GLY A 102 0.22 6.58 -8.76
CA GLY A 102 -0.97 6.55 -9.60
C GLY A 102 -2.25 6.88 -8.83
N GLY A 103 -2.30 6.55 -7.54
CA GLY A 103 -3.35 6.92 -6.59
C GLY A 103 -3.26 8.35 -6.03
N GLY A 104 -2.26 9.14 -6.42
CA GLY A 104 -2.15 10.56 -6.08
C GLY A 104 -1.16 10.90 -4.95
N LEU A 105 -0.28 9.98 -4.52
CA LEU A 105 0.79 10.30 -3.57
C LEU A 105 1.74 11.39 -4.09
N GLN A 106 2.02 11.41 -5.40
CA GLN A 106 2.89 12.38 -6.10
C GLN A 106 4.27 12.59 -5.46
N PHE A 107 4.85 11.55 -4.86
CA PHE A 107 6.18 11.59 -4.27
C PHE A 107 7.26 11.36 -5.33
N HIS A 108 8.08 12.39 -5.58
CA HIS A 108 9.18 12.36 -6.54
C HIS A 108 10.52 12.57 -5.81
N SER A 109 11.41 11.59 -5.88
CA SER A 109 12.73 11.64 -5.25
C SER A 109 13.73 10.79 -6.03
N GLU A 110 14.80 11.42 -6.51
CA GLU A 110 15.88 10.69 -7.20
C GLU A 110 16.58 9.70 -6.26
N SER A 111 16.83 10.08 -5.00
CA SER A 111 17.42 9.17 -4.01
C SER A 111 16.52 7.95 -3.77
N PHE A 112 15.20 8.13 -3.70
CA PHE A 112 14.29 6.99 -3.56
C PHE A 112 14.25 6.14 -4.84
N ALA A 113 14.30 6.76 -6.03
CA ALA A 113 14.39 6.05 -7.30
C ALA A 113 15.67 5.19 -7.40
N ARG A 114 16.80 5.66 -6.88
CA ARG A 114 18.05 4.88 -6.77
C ARG A 114 17.94 3.74 -5.75
N LEU A 115 17.20 3.94 -4.67
CA LEU A 115 17.00 2.94 -3.61
C LEU A 115 16.04 1.82 -4.04
N MET A 116 15.05 2.12 -4.86
CA MET A 116 13.95 1.22 -5.22
C MET A 116 14.38 -0.13 -5.85
N PRO A 117 15.37 -0.19 -6.77
CA PRO A 117 15.92 -1.46 -7.26
C PRO A 117 16.62 -2.30 -6.17
N LEU A 118 17.08 -1.66 -5.09
CA LEU A 118 17.65 -2.37 -3.94
C LEU A 118 16.55 -2.97 -3.06
N LEU A 119 15.39 -2.32 -2.97
CA LEU A 119 14.27 -2.73 -2.12
C LEU A 119 13.24 -3.63 -2.82
N SER A 120 13.43 -3.98 -4.10
CA SER A 120 12.42 -4.70 -4.88
C SER A 120 12.97 -6.03 -5.43
N PRO A 121 12.56 -7.20 -4.88
CA PRO A 121 11.81 -7.38 -3.64
C PRO A 121 12.71 -7.28 -2.40
N TYR A 122 12.23 -6.65 -1.33
CA TYR A 122 13.07 -6.43 -0.13
C TYR A 122 13.30 -7.72 0.66
N GLY A 123 12.45 -8.73 0.49
CA GLY A 123 12.59 -10.03 1.17
C GLY A 123 13.90 -10.76 0.87
N ARG A 124 14.59 -10.42 -0.23
CA ARG A 124 15.91 -10.97 -0.57
C ARG A 124 16.98 -10.73 0.51
N TRP A 125 16.75 -9.71 1.35
CA TRP A 125 17.65 -9.32 2.44
C TRP A 125 17.31 -9.97 3.77
N ARG A 126 16.17 -10.67 3.87
CA ARG A 126 15.75 -11.35 5.10
C ARG A 126 16.83 -12.36 5.52
N PRO A 127 17.28 -12.37 6.78
CA PRO A 127 18.22 -13.39 7.27
C PRO A 127 17.64 -14.82 7.25
N PRO A 128 18.44 -15.84 6.91
CA PRO A 128 19.74 -15.74 6.23
C PRO A 128 19.55 -15.19 4.81
N ALA A 129 20.28 -14.11 4.47
CA ALA A 129 20.10 -13.45 3.18
C ALA A 129 20.49 -14.38 2.04
N ALA A 130 19.64 -14.48 1.03
CA ALA A 130 19.87 -15.32 -0.14
C ALA A 130 20.94 -14.75 -1.10
N VAL A 131 21.42 -13.53 -0.82
CA VAL A 131 22.28 -12.74 -1.70
C VAL A 131 23.49 -12.27 -0.90
N ASP A 132 24.68 -12.36 -1.50
CA ASP A 132 25.87 -11.74 -0.90
C ASP A 132 25.74 -10.21 -0.98
N TRP A 133 25.56 -9.59 0.17
CA TRP A 133 25.43 -8.14 0.27
C TRP A 133 26.77 -7.41 0.11
N ARG A 134 27.90 -8.12 0.23
CA ARG A 134 29.25 -7.53 0.16
C ARG A 134 29.58 -6.99 -1.23
N GLU A 135 28.93 -7.50 -2.26
CA GLU A 135 29.12 -7.08 -3.66
C GLU A 135 28.37 -5.79 -4.01
N ARG A 136 27.50 -5.28 -3.13
CA ARG A 136 26.58 -4.16 -3.42
C ARG A 136 27.18 -2.77 -3.18
N GLY A 137 28.50 -2.68 -3.00
CA GLY A 137 29.19 -1.43 -2.69
C GLY A 137 28.81 -0.85 -1.33
N THR A 138 29.26 0.37 -1.05
CA THR A 138 28.94 1.07 0.19
C THR A 138 27.54 1.70 0.12
N ILE A 139 26.66 1.28 1.01
CA ILE A 139 25.35 1.92 1.23
C ILE A 139 25.53 3.00 2.29
N ASP A 140 25.21 4.23 1.94
CA ASP A 140 25.14 5.33 2.90
C ASP A 140 23.85 5.18 3.74
N ALA A 141 24.01 4.79 5.00
CA ALA A 141 22.90 4.54 5.90
C ALA A 141 22.11 5.83 6.24
N ASP A 142 22.78 6.98 6.29
CA ASP A 142 22.15 8.26 6.57
C ASP A 142 21.34 8.75 5.37
N GLU A 143 21.87 8.64 4.15
CA GLU A 143 21.11 8.96 2.94
C GLU A 143 19.86 8.07 2.84
N VAL A 144 19.99 6.77 3.11
CA VAL A 144 18.86 5.83 3.11
C VAL A 144 17.80 6.23 4.15
N ARG A 145 18.19 6.46 5.41
CA ARG A 145 17.27 6.88 6.47
C ARG A 145 16.58 8.21 6.13
N PHE A 146 17.34 9.19 5.66
CA PHE A 146 16.80 10.50 5.26
C PHE A 146 15.81 10.37 4.09
N THR A 147 16.13 9.53 3.10
CA THR A 147 15.24 9.31 1.95
C THR A 147 13.93 8.67 2.38
N VAL A 148 13.98 7.65 3.25
CA VAL A 148 12.78 6.93 3.71
C VAL A 148 11.97 7.78 4.70
N SER A 149 12.59 8.64 5.51
CA SER A 149 11.86 9.57 6.37
C SER A 149 11.06 10.60 5.56
N ARG A 150 11.61 11.06 4.42
CA ARG A 150 10.87 11.90 3.46
C ARG A 150 9.68 11.19 2.84
N LEU A 151 9.82 9.90 2.51
CA LEU A 151 8.70 9.08 2.03
C LEU A 151 7.58 9.03 3.10
N LEU A 152 7.92 8.72 4.36
CA LEU A 152 6.95 8.66 5.45
C LEU A 152 6.20 9.97 5.65
N ALA A 153 6.91 11.10 5.58
CA ALA A 153 6.32 12.43 5.67
C ALA A 153 5.35 12.71 4.51
N ALA A 154 5.72 12.33 3.28
CA ALA A 154 4.86 12.49 2.10
C ALA A 154 3.59 11.64 2.21
N VAL A 155 3.70 10.37 2.59
CA VAL A 155 2.56 9.48 2.81
C VAL A 155 1.62 10.04 3.88
N ARG A 156 2.16 10.51 5.01
CA ARG A 156 1.36 11.13 6.07
C ARG A 156 0.56 12.33 5.56
N SER A 157 1.21 13.23 4.82
CA SER A 157 0.55 14.41 4.25
C SER A 157 -0.56 14.03 3.28
N HIS A 158 -0.32 13.01 2.44
CA HIS A 158 -1.30 12.50 1.50
C HIS A 158 -2.53 11.91 2.21
N LEU A 159 -2.34 11.04 3.20
CA LEU A 159 -3.44 10.41 3.95
C LEU A 159 -4.30 11.44 4.72
N VAL A 160 -3.67 12.42 5.37
CA VAL A 160 -4.40 13.49 6.07
C VAL A 160 -5.22 14.34 5.09
N SER A 161 -4.65 14.63 3.92
CA SER A 161 -5.35 15.41 2.88
C SER A 161 -6.53 14.63 2.29
N ALA A 162 -6.39 13.32 2.12
CA ALA A 162 -7.44 12.43 1.65
C ALA A 162 -8.60 12.34 2.66
N ASP A 163 -8.31 12.16 3.96
CA ASP A 163 -9.30 12.15 5.03
C ASP A 163 -10.10 13.46 5.10
N ALA A 164 -9.42 14.60 5.00
CA ALA A 164 -10.08 15.91 4.97
C ALA A 164 -11.00 16.06 3.75
N LYS A 165 -10.67 15.45 2.61
CA LYS A 165 -11.52 15.46 1.41
C LYS A 165 -12.71 14.50 1.55
N ALA A 166 -12.56 13.38 2.23
CA ALA A 166 -13.65 12.44 2.49
C ALA A 166 -14.71 13.06 3.44
N LYS A 167 -14.28 13.77 4.49
CA LYS A 167 -15.19 14.42 5.47
C LYS A 167 -15.98 15.61 4.92
N ARG A 168 -15.60 16.16 3.76
CA ARG A 168 -16.27 17.29 3.10
C ARG A 168 -17.36 16.85 2.11
N GLN A 169 -17.48 15.56 1.82
CA GLN A 169 -18.44 14.96 0.88
C GLN A 169 -19.60 14.30 1.64
#